data_AF-A0A947YAA2-F1
#
_entry.id   AF-A0A947YAA2-F1
#
_cell.length_a   1.000
_cell.length_b   1.000
_cell.length_c   1.000
_cell.angle_alpha   90.00
_cell.angle_beta   90.00
_cell.angle_gamma   90.00
#
_symmetry.space_group_name_H-M   'P 1'
#
loop_
_entity.id
_entity.type
_entity.pdbx_description
1 polymer ?
#
loop_
_entity_poly.entity_id
_entity_poly.type
_entity_poly.pdbx_seq_one_letter_code
_entity_poly.pdbx_strand_id
1 'polypeptide(L)'
;MITRITFMLMALTAATTVQAAELGRLFYSQNERALLERQHVLSTDEPSNNSRALIVNGVIQRDGGKRIIWINGEQQAASPADPRTPATVPVILPGKSEPVKVKVGQRLILDQPETAPEE
;
A
#
# COMPACT_ATOMS: atom_id res chain seq x y z
N MET A 1 -59.09 -21.37 -8.56
CA MET A 1 -57.78 -21.86 -8.04
C MET A 1 -56.60 -21.30 -8.83
N ILE A 2 -56.71 -21.14 -10.16
CA ILE A 2 -55.65 -20.63 -11.06
C ILE A 2 -55.28 -19.15 -10.79
N THR A 3 -56.25 -18.27 -10.51
CA THR A 3 -56.01 -16.83 -10.24
C THR A 3 -55.18 -16.56 -8.99
N ARG A 4 -55.23 -17.45 -7.99
CA ARG A 4 -54.40 -17.35 -6.77
C ARG A 4 -52.94 -17.73 -7.04
N ILE A 5 -52.72 -18.68 -7.93
CA ILE A 5 -51.37 -19.10 -8.35
C ILE A 5 -50.72 -18.00 -9.19
N THR A 6 -51.47 -17.33 -10.06
CA THR A 6 -50.96 -16.18 -10.84
C THR A 6 -50.56 -15.01 -9.94
N PHE A 7 -51.36 -14.70 -8.91
CA PHE A 7 -51.03 -13.63 -7.95
C PHE A 7 -49.80 -13.96 -7.11
N MET A 8 -49.61 -15.24 -6.77
CA MET A 8 -48.45 -15.72 -6.03
C MET A 8 -47.17 -15.75 -6.89
N LEU A 9 -47.28 -16.02 -8.19
CA LEU A 9 -46.13 -15.95 -9.12
C LEU A 9 -45.69 -14.50 -9.39
N MET A 10 -46.62 -13.55 -9.39
CA MET A 10 -46.32 -12.13 -9.62
C MET A 10 -45.70 -11.44 -8.40
N ALA A 11 -45.92 -11.98 -7.19
CA ALA A 11 -45.27 -11.49 -5.97
C ALA A 11 -43.81 -11.96 -5.83
N LEU A 12 -43.39 -13.00 -6.57
CA LEU A 12 -42.05 -13.60 -6.44
C LEU A 12 -40.97 -12.88 -7.27
N THR A 13 -41.34 -11.98 -8.19
CA THR A 13 -40.39 -11.25 -9.04
C THR A 13 -39.88 -9.94 -8.42
N ALA A 14 -40.37 -9.55 -7.24
CA ALA A 14 -39.88 -8.39 -6.50
C ALA A 14 -38.61 -8.70 -5.68
N ALA A 15 -37.71 -9.52 -6.22
CA ALA A 15 -36.38 -9.70 -5.66
C ALA A 15 -35.58 -8.41 -5.90
N THR A 16 -35.68 -7.47 -4.96
CA THR A 16 -34.79 -6.31 -4.90
C THR A 16 -33.37 -6.83 -4.87
N THR A 17 -32.58 -6.50 -5.90
CA THR A 17 -31.14 -6.72 -5.91
C THR A 17 -30.54 -5.83 -4.82
N VAL A 18 -30.48 -6.32 -3.59
CA VAL A 18 -29.60 -5.76 -2.56
C VAL A 18 -28.20 -5.97 -3.09
N GLN A 19 -27.64 -4.91 -3.67
CA GLN A 19 -26.21 -4.83 -3.92
C GLN A 19 -25.55 -4.89 -2.55
N ALA A 20 -25.13 -6.09 -2.16
CA ALA A 20 -24.32 -6.28 -0.98
C ALA A 20 -23.13 -5.32 -1.12
N ALA A 21 -23.08 -4.29 -0.28
CA ALA A 21 -21.86 -3.55 -0.09
C ALA A 21 -20.85 -4.59 0.37
N GLU A 22 -19.87 -4.92 -0.48
CA GLU A 22 -18.79 -5.83 -0.12
C GLU A 22 -18.23 -5.35 1.21
N LEU A 23 -18.45 -6.15 2.26
CA LEU A 23 -17.95 -5.91 3.60
C LEU A 23 -16.43 -5.72 3.50
N GLY A 24 -16.00 -4.45 3.53
CA GLY A 24 -14.60 -4.07 3.34
C GLY A 24 -14.37 -2.81 2.49
N ARG A 25 -15.36 -2.32 1.74
CA ARG A 25 -15.19 -1.16 0.84
C ARG A 25 -15.80 0.12 1.43
N LEU A 26 -14.94 1.02 1.92
CA LEU A 26 -15.31 2.25 2.67
C LEU A 26 -15.91 3.39 1.82
N PHE A 27 -16.18 3.20 0.52
CA PHE A 27 -16.64 4.28 -0.37
C PHE A 27 -18.02 3.98 -0.96
N TYR A 28 -18.96 4.90 -0.72
CA TYR A 28 -20.38 4.71 -1.04
C TYR A 28 -20.76 5.15 -2.47
N SER A 29 -19.96 5.94 -3.18
CA SER A 29 -20.30 6.44 -4.53
C SER A 29 -19.43 5.84 -5.65
N GLN A 30 -20.01 5.58 -6.83
CA GLN A 30 -19.27 5.01 -7.98
C GLN A 30 -18.27 5.98 -8.59
N ASN A 31 -18.58 7.27 -8.60
CA ASN A 31 -17.76 8.29 -9.24
C ASN A 31 -16.50 8.63 -8.42
N GLU A 32 -16.62 8.69 -7.09
CA GLU A 32 -15.50 8.91 -6.18
C GLU A 32 -14.50 7.75 -6.24
N ARG A 33 -15.01 6.51 -6.35
CA ARG A 33 -14.18 5.33 -6.59
C ARG A 33 -13.40 5.42 -7.90
N ALA A 34 -14.07 5.76 -9.00
CA ALA A 34 -13.41 5.88 -10.30
C ALA A 34 -12.33 6.97 -10.33
N LEU A 35 -12.45 8.00 -9.49
CA LEU A 35 -11.44 9.04 -9.36
C LEU A 35 -10.24 8.54 -8.54
N LEU A 36 -10.49 7.91 -7.39
CA LEU A 36 -9.43 7.41 -6.50
C LEU A 36 -8.66 6.24 -7.14
N GLU A 37 -9.36 5.36 -7.86
CA GLU A 37 -8.73 4.28 -8.63
C GLU A 37 -7.82 4.83 -9.73
N ARG A 38 -8.27 5.86 -10.47
CA ARG A 38 -7.43 6.55 -11.46
C ARG A 38 -6.20 7.17 -10.82
N GLN A 39 -6.35 7.82 -9.66
CA GLN A 39 -5.21 8.38 -8.93
C GLN A 39 -4.23 7.31 -8.45
N HIS A 40 -4.74 6.17 -7.99
CA HIS A 40 -3.91 5.05 -7.54
C HIS A 40 -3.11 4.44 -8.70
N VAL A 41 -3.75 4.19 -9.85
CA VAL A 41 -3.07 3.69 -11.06
C VAL A 41 -1.96 4.65 -11.49
N LEU A 42 -2.27 5.95 -11.58
CA LEU A 42 -1.27 6.98 -11.91
C LEU A 42 -0.12 7.07 -10.89
N SER A 43 -0.39 6.79 -9.62
CA SER A 43 0.64 6.80 -8.56
C SER A 43 1.47 5.51 -8.51
N THR A 44 0.94 4.41 -9.04
CA THR A 44 1.59 3.09 -9.06
C THR A 44 2.47 2.93 -10.30
N ASP A 45 2.06 3.50 -11.43
CA ASP A 45 2.79 3.48 -12.70
C ASP A 45 3.97 4.47 -12.75
N GLU A 46 4.04 5.44 -11.83
CA GLU A 46 5.27 6.20 -11.62
C GLU A 46 6.29 5.25 -10.99
N PRO A 47 7.37 4.86 -11.70
CA PRO A 47 8.40 4.06 -11.11
C PRO A 47 8.93 4.84 -9.92
N SER A 48 8.75 4.32 -8.71
CA SER A 48 9.33 4.93 -7.51
C SER A 48 10.87 4.88 -7.49
N ASN A 49 11.48 4.57 -8.64
CA ASN A 49 12.81 4.94 -9.07
C ASN A 49 12.97 6.46 -9.27
N ASN A 50 12.38 7.26 -8.39
CA ASN A 50 12.86 8.62 -8.20
C ASN A 50 14.11 8.48 -7.33
N SER A 51 15.28 8.37 -7.95
CA SER A 51 16.59 8.19 -7.28
C SER A 51 16.93 9.29 -6.27
N ARG A 52 16.12 10.35 -6.19
CA ARG A 52 16.19 11.45 -5.22
C ARG A 52 15.27 11.29 -4.01
N ALA A 53 14.46 10.23 -3.92
CA ALA A 53 13.58 10.01 -2.78
C ALA A 53 13.63 8.56 -2.32
N LEU A 54 13.72 8.38 -1.00
CA LEU A 54 13.64 7.09 -0.32
C LEU A 54 12.33 7.01 0.45
N ILE A 55 11.48 6.04 0.11
CA ILE A 55 10.19 5.81 0.75
C ILE A 55 10.18 4.41 1.32
N VAL A 56 9.96 4.27 2.63
CA VAL A 56 9.71 2.96 3.24
C VAL A 56 8.23 2.63 3.06
N ASN A 57 7.92 1.84 2.04
CA ASN A 57 6.53 1.44 1.72
C ASN A 57 5.93 0.57 2.83
N GLY A 58 6.73 -0.33 3.40
CA GLY A 58 6.22 -1.31 4.34
C GLY A 58 7.30 -2.13 5.02
N VAL A 59 6.93 -2.70 6.16
CA VAL A 59 7.79 -3.59 6.96
C VAL A 59 6.97 -4.78 7.37
N ILE A 60 7.49 -5.98 7.10
CA ILE A 60 6.92 -7.25 7.56
C ILE A 60 7.93 -7.84 8.54
N GLN A 61 7.50 -8.05 9.78
CA GLN A 61 8.30 -8.66 10.83
C GLN A 61 7.58 -9.88 11.37
N ARG A 62 8.28 -11.01 11.38
CA ARG A 62 7.85 -12.20 12.13
C ARG A 62 8.41 -12.11 13.54
N ASP A 63 7.62 -12.46 14.55
CA ASP A 63 8.11 -12.55 15.93
C ASP A 63 9.32 -13.47 16.03
N GLY A 64 10.40 -12.95 16.62
CA GLY A 64 11.69 -13.64 16.74
C GLY A 64 12.40 -13.95 15.41
N GLY A 65 11.92 -13.42 14.28
CA GLY A 65 12.39 -13.74 12.94
C GLY A 65 13.07 -12.58 12.21
N LYS A 66 13.39 -12.83 10.93
CA LYS A 66 13.91 -11.81 10.02
C LYS A 66 12.80 -10.80 9.67
N ARG A 67 13.22 -9.56 9.40
CA ARG A 67 12.37 -8.48 8.89
C ARG A 67 12.57 -8.33 7.39
N ILE A 68 11.47 -8.19 6.66
CA ILE A 68 11.44 -7.82 5.24
C ILE A 68 11.02 -6.36 5.15
N ILE A 69 11.76 -5.56 4.38
CA ILE A 69 11.51 -4.12 4.23
C ILE A 69 11.26 -3.87 2.75
N TRP A 70 10.26 -3.06 2.45
CA TRP A 70 9.97 -2.58 1.11
C TRP A 70 10.37 -1.11 1.03
N ILE A 71 11.33 -0.79 0.16
CA ILE A 71 11.80 0.57 -0.08
C ILE A 71 11.65 0.86 -1.55
N ASN A 72 11.00 1.96 -1.89
CA ASN A 72 10.73 2.35 -3.28
C ASN A 72 10.15 1.18 -4.10
N GLY A 73 9.19 0.46 -3.53
CA GLY A 73 8.53 -0.68 -4.19
C GLY A 73 9.39 -1.94 -4.33
N GLU A 74 10.67 -1.89 -3.98
CA GLU A 74 11.59 -3.02 -4.05
C GLU A 74 11.79 -3.68 -2.69
N GLN A 75 11.80 -5.02 -2.70
CA GLN A 75 12.10 -5.80 -1.51
C GLN A 75 13.59 -5.72 -1.19
N GLN A 76 13.92 -5.23 0.01
CA GLN A 76 15.27 -5.21 0.54
C GLN A 76 15.63 -6.53 1.20
N ALA A 77 16.94 -6.81 1.28
CA ALA A 77 17.48 -8.00 1.93
C ALA A 77 16.98 -8.12 3.38
N ALA A 78 16.63 -9.36 3.78
CA ALA A 78 16.07 -9.61 5.09
C ALA A 78 17.11 -9.40 6.19
N SER A 79 16.80 -8.55 7.16
CA SER A 79 17.70 -8.16 8.26
C SER A 79 17.16 -8.63 9.62
N PRO A 80 18.00 -8.86 10.65
CA PRO A 80 17.54 -9.13 12.00
C PRO A 80 16.59 -8.03 12.49
N ALA A 81 15.46 -8.42 13.07
CA ALA A 81 14.46 -7.47 13.56
C ALA A 81 14.70 -7.14 15.04
N ASP A 82 14.71 -5.86 15.40
CA ASP A 82 14.60 -5.44 16.80
C ASP A 82 13.11 -5.43 17.19
N PRO A 83 12.67 -6.30 18.12
CA PRO A 83 11.28 -6.34 18.57
C PRO A 83 10.85 -5.08 19.32
N ARG A 84 11.78 -4.27 19.85
CA ARG A 84 11.46 -3.00 20.51
C ARG A 84 11.09 -1.89 19.54
N THR A 85 11.46 -2.02 18.26
CA THR A 85 11.27 -0.99 17.25
C THR A 85 10.67 -1.55 15.94
N PRO A 86 9.42 -2.06 15.96
CA PRO A 86 8.81 -2.73 14.81
C PRO A 86 8.55 -1.79 13.62
N ALA A 87 8.23 -0.53 13.89
CA ALA A 87 7.87 0.47 12.87
C ALA A 87 9.06 1.31 12.36
N THR A 88 10.28 1.06 12.86
CA THR A 88 11.48 1.85 12.52
C THR A 88 12.54 0.94 11.94
N VAL A 89 13.15 1.36 10.83
CA VAL A 89 14.13 0.60 10.07
C VAL A 89 15.41 1.41 9.90
N PRO A 90 16.58 0.84 10.22
CA PRO A 90 17.85 1.43 9.83
C PRO A 90 18.05 1.24 8.32
N VAL A 91 18.18 2.33 7.57
CA VAL A 91 18.44 2.33 6.13
C VAL A 91 19.76 3.06 5.89
N ILE A 92 20.68 2.42 5.15
CA ILE A 92 21.92 3.07 4.70
C ILE A 92 21.57 3.94 3.50
N LEU A 93 21.84 5.23 3.60
CA LEU A 93 21.60 6.17 2.52
C LEU A 93 22.87 6.33 1.68
N PRO A 94 22.76 6.51 0.35
CA PRO A 94 23.93 6.85 -0.47
C PRO A 94 24.59 8.15 0.06
N GLY A 95 25.90 8.12 0.26
CA GLY A 95 26.67 9.25 0.81
C GLY A 95 26.70 9.35 2.35
N LYS A 96 26.00 8.47 3.07
CA LYS A 96 26.10 8.37 4.54
C LYS A 96 26.61 7.00 4.97
N SER A 97 27.67 7.00 5.77
CA SER A 97 28.23 5.78 6.36
C SER A 97 27.36 5.24 7.51
N GLU A 98 26.59 6.10 8.17
CA GLU A 98 25.73 5.72 9.29
C GLU A 98 24.29 5.40 8.85
N PRO A 99 23.71 4.27 9.29
CA PRO A 99 22.32 3.94 9.02
C PRO A 99 21.36 4.96 9.66
N VAL A 100 20.45 5.50 8.86
CA VAL A 100 19.43 6.43 9.33
C VAL A 100 18.18 5.65 9.71
N LYS A 101 17.62 5.94 10.89
CA LYS A 101 16.36 5.35 11.35
C LYS A 101 15.19 6.01 10.63
N VAL A 102 14.50 5.24 9.79
CA VAL A 102 13.34 5.69 9.00
C VAL A 102 12.09 4.95 9.44
N LYS A 103 10.96 5.66 9.56
CA LYS A 103 9.66 5.05 9.86
C LYS A 103 8.94 4.57 8.60
N VAL A 104 8.07 3.57 8.74
CA VAL A 104 7.16 3.16 7.66
C VAL A 104 6.29 4.36 7.23
N GLY A 105 6.14 4.55 5.92
CA GLY A 105 5.42 5.67 5.32
C GLY A 105 6.21 6.98 5.28
N GLN A 106 7.40 7.03 5.88
CA GLN A 106 8.27 8.21 5.79
C GLN A 106 8.92 8.28 4.42
N ARG A 107 8.81 9.45 3.80
CA ARG A 107 9.52 9.83 2.58
C ARG A 107 10.68 10.74 2.95
N LEU A 108 11.89 10.33 2.59
CA LEU A 108 13.11 11.09 2.74
C LEU A 108 13.58 11.57 1.36
N ILE A 109 13.87 12.86 1.21
CA ILE A 109 14.56 13.37 0.03
C ILE A 109 16.04 13.12 0.24
N LEU A 110 16.67 12.45 -0.72
CA LEU A 110 18.10 12.20 -0.71
C LEU A 110 18.77 13.42 -1.33
N ASP A 111 19.50 14.18 -0.50
CA ASP A 111 20.43 15.17 -1.01
C ASP A 111 21.55 14.42 -1.76
N GLN A 112 21.91 14.92 -2.94
CA GLN A 112 22.85 14.28 -3.85
C GLN A 112 24.15 13.89 -3.12
N PRO A 113 24.71 12.68 -3.32
CA PRO A 113 26.03 12.39 -2.79
C PRO A 113 26.99 13.44 -3.35
N GLU A 114 27.63 14.18 -2.45
CA GLU A 114 28.75 15.05 -2.75
C GLU A 114 29.71 14.25 -3.63
N THR A 115 29.86 14.70 -4.88
CA THR A 115 30.71 14.09 -5.90
C THR A 115 32.06 13.74 -5.28
N ALA A 116 32.40 12.46 -5.28
CA ALA A 116 33.73 12.01 -4.89
C ALA A 116 34.77 12.78 -5.75
N PRO A 117 35.87 13.28 -5.16
CA PRO A 117 36.89 13.97 -5.93
C PRO A 117 37.47 13.00 -6.96
N GLU A 118 37.45 13.41 -8.23
CA GLU A 118 38.17 12.75 -9.31
C GLU A 118 39.67 12.81 -8.97
N GLU A 119 40.31 11.64 -8.87
CA GLU A 119 41.78 11.50 -8.83
C GLU A 119 42.40 11.67 -10.23
#